data_AF-A0A3M1F772-F1
#
_entry.id   AF-A0A3M1F772-F1
#
_cell.length_a   1.000
_cell.length_b   1.000
_cell.length_c   1.000
_cell.angle_alpha   90.00
_cell.angle_beta   90.00
_cell.angle_gamma   90.00
#
_symmetry.space_group_name_H-M   'P 1'
#
loop_
_entity.id
_entity.type
_entity.pdbx_description
1 polymer ?
#
loop_
_entity_poly.entity_id
_entity_poly.type
_entity_poly.pdbx_seq_one_letter_code
_entity_poly.pdbx_strand_id
1 'polypeptide(L)'
;MKPWIKRLGLALTALLVVAVAGFVIWAVTPLGPMPEALAALESDALVAVQTDPWLTFMPVGQQPATGLILYPGGRVDPRSYAPPARQIAAEGYLV
;
A
#
# COMPACT_ATOMS: atom_id res chain seq x y z
N MET A 1 -29.29 -5.60 39.86
CA MET A 1 -28.27 -6.46 39.22
C MET A 1 -27.19 -6.79 40.21
N LYS A 2 -26.81 -8.06 40.36
CA LYS A 2 -25.72 -8.47 41.26
C LYS A 2 -24.39 -7.84 40.81
N PRO A 3 -23.50 -7.42 41.74
CA PRO A 3 -22.30 -6.65 41.42
C PRO A 3 -21.31 -7.41 40.52
N TRP A 4 -21.32 -8.75 40.55
CA TRP A 4 -20.48 -9.58 39.68
C TRP A 4 -20.88 -9.48 38.20
N ILE A 5 -22.16 -9.26 37.88
CA ILE A 5 -22.65 -9.09 36.50
C ILE A 5 -22.13 -7.78 35.91
N LYS A 6 -22.11 -6.70 36.69
CA LYS A 6 -21.57 -5.40 36.26
C LYS A 6 -20.07 -5.47 35.99
N ARG A 7 -19.32 -6.14 36.88
CA ARG A 7 -17.87 -6.34 36.73
C ARG A 7 -17.54 -7.21 35.50
N LEU A 8 -18.31 -8.27 35.28
CA LEU A 8 -18.17 -9.13 34.10
C LEU A 8 -18.45 -8.36 32.81
N GLY A 9 -19.53 -7.57 32.78
CA GLY A 9 -19.84 -6.71 31.63
C GLY A 9 -18.71 -5.73 31.32
N LEU A 10 -18.19 -5.04 32.33
CA LEU A 10 -17.07 -4.11 32.15
C LEU A 10 -15.80 -4.81 31.63
N ALA A 11 -15.49 -6.00 32.15
CA ALA A 11 -14.34 -6.77 31.69
C ALA A 11 -14.49 -7.22 30.21
N LEU A 12 -15.68 -7.67 29.80
CA LEU A 12 -15.96 -8.04 28.42
C LEU A 12 -15.88 -6.83 27.48
N THR A 13 -16.40 -5.68 27.89
CA THR A 13 -16.29 -4.44 27.11
C THR A 13 -14.83 -4.02 26.96
N ALA A 14 -14.04 -4.05 28.04
CA ALA A 14 -12.62 -3.73 27.98
C ALA A 14 -11.86 -4.68 27.04
N LEU A 15 -12.14 -5.98 27.11
CA LEU A 15 -11.55 -6.98 26.22
C LEU A 15 -11.92 -6.71 24.75
N LEU A 16 -13.17 -6.39 24.46
CA LEU A 16 -13.61 -6.05 23.11
C LEU A 16 -12.88 -4.82 22.56
N VAL A 17 -12.70 -3.79 23.39
CA VAL A 17 -11.96 -2.58 23.00
C VAL A 17 -10.51 -2.91 22.65
N VAL A 18 -9.83 -3.74 23.46
CA VAL A 18 -8.45 -4.16 23.17
C VAL A 18 -8.39 -4.98 21.88
N ALA A 19 -9.34 -5.88 21.65
CA ALA A 19 -9.40 -6.69 20.44
C ALA A 19 -9.60 -5.82 19.18
N VAL A 20 -10.52 -4.86 19.22
CA VAL A 20 -10.75 -3.92 18.12
C VAL A 20 -9.52 -3.05 17.87
N ALA A 21 -8.88 -2.52 18.92
CA ALA A 21 -7.67 -1.74 18.78
C ALA A 21 -6.54 -2.57 18.14
N GLY A 22 -6.34 -3.81 18.60
CA GLY A 22 -5.36 -4.72 18.01
C GLY A 22 -5.64 -5.03 16.54
N PHE A 23 -6.90 -5.29 16.19
CA PHE A 23 -7.32 -5.49 14.80
C PHE A 23 -7.07 -4.26 13.94
N VAL A 24 -7.41 -3.05 14.42
CA VAL A 24 -7.18 -1.80 13.69
C VAL A 24 -5.70 -1.55 13.48
N ILE A 25 -4.87 -1.68 14.51
CA ILE A 25 -3.41 -1.51 14.41
C ILE A 25 -2.83 -2.48 13.38
N TRP A 26 -3.23 -3.74 13.45
CA TRP A 26 -2.85 -4.72 12.44
C TRP A 26 -3.31 -4.27 11.05
N ALA A 27 -4.59 -3.94 10.89
CA ALA A 27 -5.22 -3.55 9.62
C ALA A 27 -4.52 -2.36 8.94
N VAL A 28 -4.13 -1.32 9.69
CA VAL A 28 -3.52 -0.10 9.15
C VAL A 28 -2.00 -0.15 9.01
N THR A 29 -1.36 -1.27 9.40
CA THR A 29 0.09 -1.46 9.27
C THR A 29 0.36 -2.49 8.16
N PRO A 30 0.40 -2.07 6.88
CA PRO A 30 0.70 -2.97 5.77
C PRO A 30 2.17 -3.43 5.77
N LEU A 31 2.47 -4.47 5.00
CA LEU A 31 3.85 -4.81 4.65
C LEU A 31 4.44 -3.66 3.82
N GLY A 32 5.55 -3.10 4.30
CA GLY A 32 6.22 -1.96 3.67
C GLY A 32 7.08 -2.35 2.47
N PRO A 33 7.49 -1.36 1.65
CA PRO A 33 8.34 -1.59 0.50
C PRO A 33 9.77 -1.96 0.92
N MET A 34 10.42 -2.78 0.09
CA MET A 34 11.87 -3.01 0.20
C MET A 34 12.65 -1.76 -0.27
N PRO A 35 13.93 -1.58 0.11
CA PRO A 35 14.74 -0.44 -0.33
C PRO A 35 14.81 -0.27 -1.85
N GLU A 36 14.86 -1.37 -2.61
CA GLU A 36 14.88 -1.39 -4.06
C GLU A 36 13.58 -0.83 -4.66
N ALA A 37 12.45 -1.06 -3.98
CA ALA A 37 11.17 -0.51 -4.38
C ALA A 37 11.10 1.00 -4.14
N LEU A 38 11.76 1.52 -3.10
CA LEU A 38 11.89 2.95 -2.90
C LEU A 38 12.82 3.59 -3.95
N ALA A 39 13.94 2.95 -4.26
CA ALA A 39 14.84 3.40 -5.32
C ALA A 39 14.15 3.44 -6.69
N ALA A 40 13.25 2.50 -6.95
CA ALA A 40 12.47 2.45 -8.18
C ALA A 40 11.48 3.63 -8.34
N LEU A 41 11.24 4.45 -7.32
CA LEU A 41 10.40 5.64 -7.41
C LEU A 41 11.12 6.86 -7.99
N GLU A 42 12.44 6.80 -8.17
CA GLU A 42 13.21 7.94 -8.71
C GLU A 42 13.10 7.98 -10.24
N SER A 43 12.72 9.12 -10.81
CA SER A 43 12.71 9.29 -12.27
C SER A 43 14.12 9.20 -12.86
N ASP A 44 14.24 8.67 -14.07
CA ASP A 44 15.51 8.63 -14.82
C ASP A 44 15.32 8.90 -16.33
N ALA A 45 16.33 8.58 -17.13
CA ALA A 45 16.31 8.77 -18.58
C ALA A 45 15.32 7.87 -19.33
N LEU A 46 14.83 6.79 -18.70
CA LEU A 46 13.93 5.82 -19.30
C LEU A 46 12.50 5.96 -18.77
N VAL A 47 12.32 6.29 -17.48
CA VAL A 47 11.02 6.30 -16.82
C VAL A 47 10.84 7.56 -15.98
N ALA A 48 9.76 8.29 -16.24
CA ALA A 48 9.27 9.37 -15.39
C ALA A 48 8.28 8.82 -14.37
N VAL A 49 8.50 9.11 -13.09
CA VAL A 49 7.66 8.66 -11.98
C VAL A 49 6.94 9.85 -11.36
N GLN A 50 5.62 9.72 -11.21
CA GLN A 50 4.78 10.65 -10.46
C GLN A 50 4.17 9.91 -9.27
N THR A 51 4.05 10.58 -8.12
CA THR A 51 3.51 9.97 -6.89
C THR A 51 2.11 10.43 -6.54
N ASP A 52 1.65 11.53 -7.14
CA ASP A 52 0.39 12.17 -6.81
C ASP A 52 -0.38 12.52 -8.10
N PRO A 53 -1.70 12.29 -8.16
CA PRO A 53 -2.52 11.63 -7.14
C PRO A 53 -2.36 10.11 -7.07
N TRP A 54 -1.61 9.51 -8.01
CA TRP A 54 -1.33 8.08 -8.09
C TRP A 54 0.15 7.83 -8.29
N LEU A 55 0.63 6.64 -7.92
CA LEU A 55 1.92 6.16 -8.38
C LEU A 55 1.80 5.85 -9.88
N THR A 56 2.49 6.60 -10.72
CA THR A 56 2.45 6.46 -12.17
C THR A 56 3.84 6.43 -12.74
N PHE A 57 4.11 5.45 -13.59
CA PHE A 57 5.38 5.22 -14.28
C PHE A 57 5.14 5.39 -15.78
N MET A 58 5.77 6.39 -16.37
CA MET A 58 5.61 6.73 -17.78
C MET A 58 6.94 6.58 -18.53
N PRO A 59 6.96 5.89 -19.68
CA PRO A 59 8.15 5.84 -20.52
C PRO A 59 8.54 7.25 -20.98
N VAL A 60 9.84 7.54 -20.95
CA VAL A 60 10.40 8.78 -21.50
C VAL A 60 10.67 8.60 -22.99
N GLY A 61 10.42 9.65 -23.77
CA GLY A 61 10.78 9.69 -25.20
C GLY A 61 9.78 9.01 -26.15
N GLN A 62 8.67 8.49 -25.63
CA GLN A 62 7.59 7.93 -26.44
C GLN A 62 6.23 8.15 -25.78
N GLN A 63 5.18 8.27 -26.60
CA GLN A 63 3.80 8.35 -26.10
C GLN A 63 3.25 6.92 -25.97
N PRO A 64 2.91 6.45 -24.75
CA PRO A 64 2.38 5.10 -24.59
C PRO A 64 0.99 4.98 -25.22
N ALA A 65 0.76 3.91 -25.97
CA ALA A 65 -0.55 3.57 -26.55
C ALA A 65 -1.38 2.64 -25.65
N THR A 66 -0.72 1.96 -24.70
CA THR A 66 -1.32 0.96 -23.80
C THR A 66 -0.87 1.24 -22.37
N GLY A 67 -1.79 1.06 -21.41
CA GLY A 67 -1.50 1.15 -19.99
C GLY A 67 -1.81 -0.13 -19.22
N LEU A 68 -1.08 -0.38 -18.14
CA LEU A 68 -1.28 -1.51 -17.22
C LEU A 68 -1.53 -0.98 -15.81
N ILE A 69 -2.63 -1.37 -15.17
CA ILE A 69 -2.90 -0.98 -13.79
C ILE A 69 -2.44 -2.10 -12.85
N LEU A 70 -1.52 -1.78 -11.93
CA LEU A 70 -1.17 -2.67 -10.81
C LEU A 70 -2.06 -2.36 -9.62
N TYR A 71 -2.97 -3.28 -9.29
CA TYR A 71 -3.81 -3.19 -8.10
C TYR A 71 -3.11 -3.84 -6.89
N PRO A 72 -2.74 -3.08 -5.85
CA PRO A 72 -2.05 -3.63 -4.69
C PRO A 72 -2.90 -4.64 -3.92
N GLY A 73 -2.26 -5.64 -3.32
CA GLY A 73 -2.91 -6.49 -2.34
C GLY A 73 -3.35 -5.69 -1.11
N GLY A 74 -4.45 -6.07 -0.45
CA GLY A 74 -5.13 -5.28 0.59
C GLY A 74 -4.32 -4.97 1.87
N ARG A 75 -3.07 -5.40 1.97
CA ARG A 75 -2.15 -5.13 3.09
C ARG A 75 -0.70 -4.94 2.63
N VAL A 76 -0.49 -4.51 1.39
CA VAL A 76 0.84 -4.27 0.83
C VAL A 76 0.92 -2.81 0.45
N ASP A 77 1.96 -2.13 0.90
CA ASP A 77 2.22 -0.75 0.50
C ASP A 77 2.35 -0.68 -1.04
N PRO A 78 1.61 0.18 -1.74
CA PRO A 78 1.61 0.25 -3.20
C PRO A 78 3.00 0.49 -3.79
N ARG A 79 3.89 1.19 -3.06
CA ARG A 79 5.27 1.43 -3.50
C ARG A 79 6.06 0.13 -3.66
N SER A 80 5.65 -0.95 -3.00
CA SER A 80 6.28 -2.27 -3.14
C SER A 80 6.20 -2.83 -4.56
N TYR A 81 5.28 -2.32 -5.39
CA TYR A 81 5.11 -2.69 -6.79
C TYR A 81 5.92 -1.80 -7.75
N ALA A 82 6.68 -0.83 -7.24
CA ALA A 82 7.49 0.07 -8.06
C ALA A 82 8.53 -0.65 -8.94
N PRO A 83 9.23 -1.72 -8.50
CA PRO A 83 10.19 -2.41 -9.36
C PRO A 83 9.57 -3.01 -10.64
N PRO A 84 8.50 -3.85 -10.56
CA PRO A 84 7.87 -4.35 -11.78
C PRO A 84 7.17 -3.23 -12.57
N ALA A 85 6.58 -2.21 -11.91
CA ALA A 85 5.98 -1.08 -12.63
C ALA A 85 7.00 -0.33 -13.48
N ARG A 86 8.18 -0.04 -12.91
CA ARG A 86 9.29 0.61 -13.63
C ARG A 86 9.79 -0.24 -14.79
N GLN A 87 9.94 -1.56 -14.60
CA GLN A 87 10.37 -2.47 -15.67
C GLN A 87 9.38 -2.45 -16.84
N ILE A 88 8.08 -2.53 -16.55
CA ILE A 88 7.03 -2.48 -17.57
C ILE A 88 7.01 -1.11 -18.26
N ALA A 89 7.21 -0.03 -17.51
CA ALA A 89 7.29 1.31 -18.08
C ALA A 89 8.51 1.52 -18.98
N ALA A 90 9.67 0.95 -18.62
CA ALA A 90 10.87 0.99 -19.46
C ALA A 90 10.66 0.28 -20.82
N GLU A 91 9.75 -0.69 -20.90
CA GLU A 91 9.34 -1.37 -22.14
C GLU A 91 8.31 -0.58 -22.96
N GLY A 92 7.91 0.62 -22.53
CA GLY A 92 7.05 1.52 -23.29
C GLY A 92 5.57 1.54 -22.94
N TYR A 93 5.19 0.95 -21.80
CA TYR A 93 3.81 0.96 -21.31
C TYR A 93 3.62 2.03 -20.23
N LEU A 94 2.44 2.64 -20.18
CA LEU A 94 2.06 3.42 -18.99
C LEU A 94 1.73 2.43 -17.86
N VAL A 95 2.21 2.67 -16.64
CA VAL A 95 1.81 1.88 -15.46
C VAL A 95 1.28 2.77 -14.36
#